data_AF-A0A8J3QEL0-F1
#
_entry.id   AF-A0A8J3QEL0-F1
#
_cell.length_a   1.000
_cell.length_b   1.000
_cell.length_c   1.000
_cell.angle_alpha   90.00
_cell.angle_beta   90.00
_cell.angle_gamma   90.00
#
_symmetry.space_group_name_H-M   'P 1'
#
loop_
_entity.id
_entity.type
_entity.pdbx_description
1 polymer ?
#
loop_
_entity_poly.entity_id
_entity_poly.type
_entity_poly.pdbx_seq_one_letter_code
_entity_poly.pdbx_strand_id
1 'polypeptide(L)'
;MCQTVPMQFTGARVVLVALTGALLAAVPVSAAAAAPTPAPTPTAVAGANDAKRGSTVCTIADKNAIELSGLVVANGFLYAVNDSSDTAARKRVFKFDSADCKLVGTPLAFPTPGPADPEDLAIGPDGTIWIGDIGDNTGVRATVAVWKIVDDKIDGPYRMSYPDGAKPNAEALLIGSDGLPIIITKPTSGPAKIYVATKPLEKGTPAGVPLKLAGEVTLPKTETENVFGAAGRVAVTGAAMSTDKTKVALRTYADAFEWTVTNGDIIGALTQGKPRITPLPMEPLGESIAYSADGTKFLTVSETDRLAEDKRKPDVLSYVPNTATQTSPAAAAPQAPAAEKAWWSSLVSSTDRLYLLIGSVGVVGLLLVLLGVFGILRSRKRGSDDDEDEELAEETRLIRNVHPNQGYPPQGGEFYDQGYGQQPGYGYQQPGYGYPNQQPGYPQPNQQGYPGQQGYPDQGGYPQPDPGYPPQPGYGQQPNYGGQPGYGQQPNYGYGQQPPPPYQEPQQYQYPDQGYGQPPQQYR
;
A
#
# COMPACT_ATOMS: atom_id res chain seq x y z
N MET A 1 16.25 -74.51 -9.90
CA MET A 1 15.38 -75.64 -9.53
C MET A 1 13.99 -75.10 -9.28
N CYS A 2 12.95 -75.73 -9.82
CA CYS A 2 11.58 -75.29 -9.67
C CYS A 2 11.03 -75.63 -8.28
N GLN A 3 10.19 -74.77 -7.69
CA GLN A 3 8.89 -75.24 -7.18
C GLN A 3 7.85 -74.12 -7.00
N THR A 4 6.68 -74.46 -7.49
CA THR A 4 5.38 -73.80 -7.68
C THR A 4 4.58 -73.41 -6.42
N VAL A 5 3.88 -72.25 -6.47
CA VAL A 5 2.40 -72.05 -6.25
C VAL A 5 1.81 -72.35 -4.84
N PRO A 6 0.63 -71.80 -4.39
CA PRO A 6 -0.25 -70.71 -4.86
C PRO A 6 -0.52 -69.56 -3.85
N MET A 7 -1.28 -68.55 -4.28
CA MET A 7 -2.09 -67.66 -3.42
C MET A 7 -3.28 -68.38 -2.77
N GLN A 8 -3.80 -67.84 -1.65
CA GLN A 8 -5.24 -67.90 -1.36
C GLN A 8 -5.77 -66.54 -0.87
N PHE A 9 -6.91 -66.13 -1.42
CA PHE A 9 -7.71 -64.97 -1.00
C PHE A 9 -8.81 -65.40 -0.03
N THR A 10 -8.97 -64.67 1.08
CA THR A 10 -10.21 -64.43 1.85
C THR A 10 -9.79 -63.65 3.11
N GLY A 11 -10.58 -62.77 3.72
CA GLY A 11 -11.90 -62.22 3.40
C GLY A 11 -12.26 -61.27 4.56
N ALA A 12 -12.89 -60.12 4.27
CA ALA A 12 -13.07 -59.08 5.28
C ALA A 12 -13.90 -59.57 6.48
N ARG A 13 -13.44 -59.30 7.71
CA ARG A 13 -14.22 -59.48 8.94
C ARG A 13 -14.40 -58.14 9.64
N VAL A 14 -15.66 -57.73 9.72
CA VAL A 14 -16.12 -56.61 10.55
C VAL A 14 -15.91 -56.97 12.02
N VAL A 15 -15.22 -56.11 12.78
CA VAL A 15 -15.05 -56.27 14.23
C VAL A 15 -15.88 -55.22 14.95
N LEU A 16 -16.95 -55.69 15.60
CA LEU A 16 -17.78 -54.88 16.49
C LEU A 16 -17.11 -54.85 17.88
N VAL A 17 -16.57 -53.70 18.30
CA VAL A 17 -15.98 -53.57 19.65
C VAL A 17 -16.99 -52.93 20.59
N ALA A 18 -17.55 -53.75 21.48
CA ALA A 18 -18.29 -53.27 22.64
C ALA A 18 -17.28 -52.95 23.76
N LEU A 19 -17.27 -51.70 24.25
CA LEU A 19 -16.49 -51.29 25.42
C LEU A 19 -17.38 -51.29 26.66
N THR A 20 -17.28 -52.36 27.45
CA THR A 20 -17.85 -52.44 28.80
C THR A 20 -16.99 -51.64 29.77
N GLY A 21 -17.65 -50.85 30.64
CA GLY A 21 -16.97 -50.03 31.62
C GLY A 21 -16.42 -50.83 32.81
N ALA A 22 -15.27 -50.41 33.33
CA ALA A 22 -14.74 -50.85 34.62
C ALA A 22 -14.39 -49.62 35.46
N LEU A 23 -15.21 -49.32 36.48
CA LEU A 23 -14.83 -48.33 37.50
C LEU A 23 -13.79 -48.95 38.43
N LEU A 24 -12.61 -48.35 38.51
CA LEU A 24 -11.64 -48.58 39.59
C LEU A 24 -11.66 -47.38 40.53
N ALA A 25 -12.15 -47.61 41.75
CA ALA A 25 -12.13 -46.61 42.81
C ALA A 25 -10.71 -46.47 43.39
N ALA A 26 -10.05 -45.34 43.12
CA ALA A 26 -8.79 -44.97 43.76
C ALA A 26 -9.05 -44.02 44.94
N VAL A 27 -8.52 -44.36 46.11
CA VAL A 27 -8.67 -43.58 47.35
C VAL A 27 -7.76 -42.33 47.29
N PRO A 28 -8.26 -41.12 47.60
CA PRO A 28 -7.43 -39.93 47.60
C PRO A 28 -6.54 -39.88 48.85
N VAL A 29 -5.23 -40.03 48.65
CA VAL A 29 -4.23 -39.68 49.67
C VAL A 29 -4.23 -38.16 49.82
N SER A 30 -4.59 -37.67 51.00
CA SER A 30 -4.64 -36.23 51.29
C SER A 30 -3.24 -35.67 51.50
N ALA A 31 -2.59 -35.22 50.43
CA ALA A 31 -1.42 -34.35 50.53
C ALA A 31 -1.86 -32.97 51.02
N ALA A 32 -1.30 -32.50 52.13
CA ALA A 32 -1.55 -31.16 52.65
C ALA A 32 -0.94 -30.12 51.70
N ALA A 33 -1.75 -29.57 50.80
CA ALA A 33 -1.36 -28.47 49.94
C ALA A 33 -1.15 -27.21 50.80
N ALA A 34 0.07 -26.67 50.79
CA ALA A 34 0.34 -25.35 51.34
C ALA A 34 -0.55 -24.32 50.61
N ALA A 35 -1.14 -23.39 51.36
CA ALA A 35 -1.98 -22.34 50.77
C ALA A 35 -1.15 -21.55 49.75
N PRO A 36 -1.63 -21.36 48.50
CA PRO A 36 -0.90 -20.60 47.51
C PRO A 36 -0.78 -19.15 47.99
N THR A 37 0.45 -18.68 48.15
CA THR A 37 0.76 -17.26 48.34
C THR A 37 0.06 -16.48 47.24
N PRO A 38 -0.69 -15.39 47.54
CA PRO A 38 -1.34 -14.62 46.50
C PRO A 38 -0.28 -14.07 45.55
N ALA A 39 -0.25 -14.59 44.33
CA ALA A 39 0.59 -14.05 43.26
C ALA A 39 0.21 -12.57 43.07
N PRO A 40 1.18 -11.67 42.85
CA PRO A 40 0.87 -10.28 42.57
C PRO A 40 -0.08 -10.23 41.38
N THR A 41 -1.28 -9.67 41.58
CA THR A 41 -2.25 -9.50 40.52
C THR A 41 -1.57 -8.69 39.42
N PRO A 42 -1.45 -9.20 38.18
CA PRO A 42 -0.86 -8.40 37.12
C PRO A 42 -1.77 -7.21 36.90
N THR A 43 -1.30 -6.02 37.30
CA THR A 43 -1.99 -4.76 37.05
C THR A 43 -2.17 -4.66 35.55
N ALA A 44 -3.41 -4.83 35.08
CA ALA A 44 -3.73 -4.65 33.68
C ALA A 44 -3.31 -3.23 33.29
N VAL A 45 -2.43 -3.11 32.31
CA VAL A 45 -1.99 -1.81 31.80
C VAL A 45 -3.18 -1.19 31.09
N ALA A 46 -3.81 -0.20 31.72
CA ALA A 46 -4.73 0.69 31.04
C ALA A 46 -3.95 1.50 29.98
N GLY A 47 -4.39 1.58 28.73
CA GLY A 47 -5.46 0.82 28.08
C GLY A 47 -5.44 1.08 26.58
N ALA A 48 -5.71 0.07 25.76
CA ALA A 48 -5.75 0.23 24.30
C ALA A 48 -6.93 1.10 23.81
N ASN A 49 -7.91 1.38 24.69
CA ASN A 49 -9.15 2.09 24.39
C ASN A 49 -9.13 3.58 24.76
N ASP A 50 -8.04 4.10 25.34
CA ASP A 50 -7.89 5.53 25.68
C ASP A 50 -7.10 6.32 24.62
N ALA A 51 -6.80 5.71 23.48
CA ALA A 51 -6.15 6.36 22.34
C ALA A 51 -7.03 7.50 21.80
N LYS A 52 -6.56 8.73 21.91
CA LYS A 52 -7.29 9.92 21.45
C LYS A 52 -6.94 10.24 20.00
N ARG A 53 -7.90 10.83 19.28
CA ARG A 53 -7.65 11.50 17.98
C ARG A 53 -6.52 12.52 18.14
N GLY A 54 -5.75 12.71 17.08
CA GLY A 54 -4.87 13.87 16.97
C GLY A 54 -5.66 15.18 17.08
N SER A 55 -5.01 16.23 17.56
CA SER A 55 -5.60 17.57 17.64
C SER A 55 -5.48 18.25 16.28
N THR A 56 -6.61 18.62 15.67
CA THR A 56 -6.64 19.37 14.40
C THR A 56 -5.84 20.67 14.54
N VAL A 57 -4.85 20.84 13.67
CA VAL A 57 -4.05 22.07 13.52
C VAL A 57 -4.81 23.03 12.61
N CYS A 58 -5.15 22.57 11.42
CA CYS A 58 -5.90 23.29 10.41
C CYS A 58 -6.52 22.32 9.39
N THR A 59 -7.42 22.82 8.54
CA THR A 59 -8.11 22.03 7.51
C THR A 59 -7.72 22.55 6.14
N ILE A 60 -7.31 21.68 5.23
CA ILE A 60 -6.95 22.01 3.85
C ILE A 60 -8.24 22.26 3.06
N ALA A 61 -8.36 23.47 2.50
CA ALA A 61 -9.53 23.92 1.75
C ALA A 61 -9.39 23.78 0.22
N ASP A 62 -8.21 23.41 -0.30
CA ASP A 62 -8.02 23.21 -1.73
C ASP A 62 -8.63 21.88 -2.18
N LYS A 63 -9.69 21.95 -2.99
CA LYS A 63 -10.42 20.79 -3.56
C LYS A 63 -9.57 19.86 -4.45
N ASN A 64 -8.35 20.26 -4.82
CA ASN A 64 -7.41 19.43 -5.56
C ASN A 64 -6.49 18.64 -4.65
N ALA A 65 -6.34 19.01 -3.37
CA ALA A 65 -5.49 18.36 -2.38
C ALA A 65 -6.36 17.47 -1.46
N ILE A 66 -6.89 16.39 -2.03
CA ILE A 66 -7.85 15.48 -1.36
C ILE A 66 -7.40 14.01 -1.37
N GLU A 67 -6.38 13.68 -2.13
CA GLU A 67 -5.78 12.34 -2.33
C GLU A 67 -4.40 12.30 -1.63
N LEU A 68 -4.21 13.06 -0.54
CA LEU A 68 -2.89 13.37 0.02
C LEU A 68 -2.19 12.13 0.61
N SER A 69 -1.02 11.81 0.06
CA SER A 69 -0.19 10.64 0.36
C SER A 69 1.10 11.04 1.10
N GLY A 70 1.89 11.96 0.53
CA GLY A 70 3.16 12.43 1.13
C GLY A 70 3.09 13.81 1.79
N LEU A 71 3.86 14.02 2.88
CA LEU A 71 3.90 15.27 3.65
C LEU A 71 5.29 15.57 4.24
N VAL A 72 5.77 16.82 4.12
CA VAL A 72 6.93 17.31 4.89
C VAL A 72 6.74 18.75 5.39
N VAL A 73 7.39 19.08 6.51
CA VAL A 73 7.50 20.45 7.02
C VAL A 73 8.87 21.03 6.66
N ALA A 74 8.90 22.13 5.90
CA ALA A 74 10.14 22.82 5.53
C ALA A 74 9.92 24.33 5.46
N ASN A 75 10.87 25.11 6.02
CA ASN A 75 10.90 26.58 5.91
C ASN A 75 9.60 27.30 6.33
N GLY A 76 8.86 26.75 7.30
CA GLY A 76 7.57 27.29 7.77
C GLY A 76 6.35 26.85 6.96
N PHE A 77 6.53 26.02 5.93
CA PHE A 77 5.46 25.51 5.08
C PHE A 77 5.26 24.00 5.26
N LEU A 78 4.02 23.55 5.06
CA LEU A 78 3.69 22.16 4.78
C LEU A 78 3.76 21.96 3.26
N TYR A 79 4.64 21.07 2.80
CA TYR A 79 4.60 20.57 1.43
C TYR A 79 3.87 19.24 1.44
N ALA A 80 2.91 19.06 0.53
CA ALA A 80 2.11 17.84 0.42
C ALA A 80 1.93 17.42 -1.04
N VAL A 81 1.80 16.13 -1.30
CA VAL A 81 1.53 15.58 -2.64
C VAL A 81 0.32 14.64 -2.57
N ASN A 82 -0.47 14.59 -3.64
CA ASN A 82 -1.47 13.55 -3.80
C ASN A 82 -0.84 12.26 -4.33
N ASP A 83 -1.53 11.15 -4.07
CA ASP A 83 -1.42 9.87 -4.77
C ASP A 83 -1.74 9.99 -6.29
N SER A 84 -1.68 8.88 -7.03
CA SER A 84 -1.96 8.82 -8.45
C SER A 84 -3.36 9.33 -8.79
N SER A 85 -3.39 10.37 -9.63
CA SER A 85 -4.62 11.07 -9.95
C SER A 85 -4.60 11.64 -11.35
N ASP A 86 -5.32 11.05 -12.31
CA ASP A 86 -5.25 11.47 -13.72
C ASP A 86 -5.76 12.90 -14.01
N THR A 87 -6.29 13.58 -13.00
CA THR A 87 -6.56 15.01 -13.06
C THR A 87 -5.26 15.81 -12.98
N ALA A 88 -4.89 16.52 -14.05
CA ALA A 88 -3.67 17.32 -14.11
C ALA A 88 -3.56 18.41 -13.01
N ALA A 89 -4.68 18.90 -12.47
CA ALA A 89 -4.69 19.83 -11.33
C ALA A 89 -4.33 19.17 -9.98
N ARG A 90 -4.45 17.83 -9.89
CA ARG A 90 -4.14 17.02 -8.71
C ARG A 90 -2.74 16.38 -8.76
N LYS A 91 -2.17 16.08 -9.95
CA LYS A 91 -0.73 15.74 -10.12
C LYS A 91 0.16 16.96 -9.87
N ARG A 92 0.24 17.43 -8.62
CA ARG A 92 0.95 18.64 -8.17
C ARG A 92 1.54 18.42 -6.78
N VAL A 93 2.59 19.17 -6.45
CA VAL A 93 2.99 19.38 -5.05
C VAL A 93 2.37 20.68 -4.56
N PHE A 94 1.61 20.59 -3.47
CA PHE A 94 0.98 21.72 -2.80
C PHE A 94 1.91 22.26 -1.73
N LYS A 95 1.86 23.58 -1.51
CA LYS A 95 2.61 24.30 -0.48
C LYS A 95 1.60 25.07 0.35
N PHE A 96 1.49 24.77 1.63
CA PHE A 96 0.56 25.41 2.55
C PHE A 96 1.31 26.12 3.68
N ASP A 97 0.74 27.20 4.21
CA ASP A 97 1.20 27.77 5.47
C ASP A 97 0.99 26.74 6.59
N SER A 98 2.03 26.49 7.39
CA SER A 98 1.99 25.44 8.43
C SER A 98 1.12 25.78 9.65
N ALA A 99 0.70 27.04 9.81
CA ALA A 99 -0.16 27.47 10.91
C ALA A 99 -1.66 27.40 10.58
N ASP A 100 -2.07 27.62 9.32
CA ASP A 100 -3.50 27.73 8.96
C ASP A 100 -3.92 26.99 7.67
N CYS A 101 -3.04 26.18 7.07
CA CYS A 101 -3.32 25.35 5.89
C CYS A 101 -3.72 26.16 4.62
N LYS A 102 -3.52 27.48 4.58
CA LYS A 102 -3.76 28.26 3.36
C LYS A 102 -2.73 27.92 2.29
N LEU A 103 -3.20 27.74 1.06
CA LEU A 103 -2.34 27.51 -0.10
C LEU A 103 -1.44 28.73 -0.35
N VAL A 104 -0.15 28.50 -0.52
CA VAL A 104 0.87 29.52 -0.78
C VAL A 104 1.37 29.41 -2.22
N GLY A 105 1.03 30.41 -3.03
CA GLY A 105 1.40 30.46 -4.44
C GLY A 105 0.64 29.45 -5.30
N THR A 106 1.23 29.09 -6.45
CA THR A 106 0.67 28.10 -7.38
C THR A 106 1.22 26.72 -7.06
N PRO A 107 0.39 25.65 -6.99
CA PRO A 107 0.87 24.28 -6.81
C PRO A 107 1.90 23.89 -7.87
N LEU A 108 3.00 23.27 -7.45
CA LEU A 108 4.15 23.00 -8.30
C LEU A 108 3.82 21.91 -9.32
N ALA A 109 4.06 22.20 -10.60
CA ALA A 109 3.83 21.28 -11.70
C ALA A 109 5.04 20.39 -11.97
N PHE A 110 4.80 19.09 -12.18
CA PHE A 110 5.83 18.16 -12.63
C PHE A 110 6.13 18.35 -14.13
N PRO A 111 7.39 18.19 -14.57
CA PRO A 111 7.73 18.07 -15.99
C PRO A 111 7.00 16.90 -16.66
N THR A 112 6.48 17.12 -17.88
CA THR A 112 5.83 16.09 -18.72
C THR A 112 6.76 14.89 -18.95
N PRO A 113 6.30 13.62 -18.85
CA PRO A 113 4.91 13.17 -18.68
C PRO A 113 4.33 13.26 -17.26
N GLY A 114 5.13 13.69 -16.28
CA GLY A 114 4.76 13.69 -14.87
C GLY A 114 5.05 12.36 -14.16
N PRO A 115 4.75 12.27 -12.86
CA PRO A 115 4.85 11.05 -12.08
C PRO A 115 3.73 10.07 -12.45
N ALA A 116 3.97 8.78 -12.22
CA ALA A 116 2.93 7.77 -12.34
C ALA A 116 2.13 7.65 -11.02
N ASP A 117 2.84 7.45 -9.91
CA ASP A 117 2.31 7.01 -8.61
C ASP A 117 3.11 7.70 -7.48
N PRO A 118 2.79 8.98 -7.14
CA PRO A 118 3.50 9.77 -6.13
C PRO A 118 2.97 9.48 -4.72
N GLU A 119 3.79 8.87 -3.88
CA GLU A 119 3.34 8.31 -2.60
C GLU A 119 3.83 9.09 -1.38
N ASP A 120 5.07 9.60 -1.41
CA ASP A 120 5.68 10.20 -0.21
C ASP A 120 6.60 11.38 -0.52
N LEU A 121 6.87 12.20 0.52
CA LEU A 121 7.80 13.31 0.49
C LEU A 121 8.88 13.12 1.55
N ALA A 122 10.14 13.42 1.21
CA ALA A 122 11.26 13.31 2.15
C ALA A 122 12.19 14.52 2.07
N ILE A 123 12.83 14.87 3.18
CA ILE A 123 13.85 15.93 3.22
C ILE A 123 15.25 15.29 3.20
N GLY A 124 16.06 15.71 2.23
CA GLY A 124 17.46 15.31 2.08
C GLY A 124 18.36 15.91 3.16
N PRO A 125 19.59 15.38 3.34
CA PRO A 125 20.52 15.88 4.35
C PRO A 125 20.92 17.36 4.13
N ASP A 126 20.77 17.86 2.90
CA ASP A 126 20.98 19.22 2.41
C ASP A 126 19.75 20.14 2.52
N GLY A 127 18.59 19.62 2.94
CA GLY A 127 17.33 20.35 2.97
C GLY A 127 16.52 20.29 1.66
N THR A 128 17.01 19.62 0.61
CA THR A 128 16.25 19.40 -0.63
C THR A 128 15.01 18.56 -0.33
N ILE A 129 13.83 18.97 -0.80
CA ILE A 129 12.63 18.13 -0.73
C ILE A 129 12.63 17.17 -1.92
N TRP A 130 12.46 15.88 -1.64
CA TRP A 130 12.33 14.81 -2.62
C TRP A 130 10.89 14.30 -2.64
N ILE A 131 10.43 13.86 -3.81
CA ILE A 131 9.09 13.30 -4.04
C ILE A 131 9.26 11.87 -4.56
N GLY A 132 8.66 10.90 -3.89
CA GLY A 132 8.68 9.49 -4.26
C GLY A 132 7.59 9.16 -5.26
N ASP A 133 7.96 8.95 -6.53
CA ASP A 133 7.11 8.31 -7.55
C ASP A 133 7.38 6.79 -7.53
N ILE A 134 6.97 6.17 -6.41
CA ILE A 134 7.44 4.86 -5.93
C ILE A 134 6.35 3.77 -5.84
N GLY A 135 5.08 4.16 -5.96
CA GLY A 135 3.95 3.23 -5.98
C GLY A 135 3.96 2.31 -7.21
N ASP A 136 3.39 1.13 -7.05
CA ASP A 136 3.05 0.23 -8.16
C ASP A 136 2.01 -0.80 -7.68
N ASN A 137 0.78 -0.37 -7.36
CA ASN A 137 -0.21 -1.32 -6.84
C ASN A 137 -0.52 -2.46 -7.86
N THR A 138 -0.25 -2.21 -9.14
CA THR A 138 -0.43 -3.17 -10.24
C THR A 138 0.76 -4.12 -10.48
N GLY A 139 1.93 -3.83 -9.92
CA GLY A 139 3.16 -4.60 -10.13
C GLY A 139 3.62 -4.65 -11.60
N VAL A 140 3.41 -3.58 -12.39
CA VAL A 140 3.77 -3.56 -13.82
C VAL A 140 5.02 -2.73 -14.13
N ARG A 141 5.35 -1.73 -13.31
CA ARG A 141 6.40 -0.73 -13.58
C ARG A 141 7.78 -1.39 -13.63
N ALA A 142 8.53 -1.11 -14.68
CA ALA A 142 9.94 -1.54 -14.78
C ALA A 142 10.90 -0.65 -13.96
N THR A 143 10.47 0.59 -13.67
CA THR A 143 11.21 1.55 -12.82
C THR A 143 10.25 2.36 -11.96
N VAL A 144 10.69 2.64 -10.74
CA VAL A 144 10.18 3.74 -9.90
C VAL A 144 11.05 4.98 -10.12
N ALA A 145 10.65 6.12 -9.58
CA ALA A 145 11.41 7.35 -9.67
C ALA A 145 11.35 8.18 -8.39
N VAL A 146 12.29 9.10 -8.25
CA VAL A 146 12.14 10.26 -7.37
C VAL A 146 12.30 11.55 -8.16
N TRP A 147 11.69 12.61 -7.64
CA TRP A 147 11.82 13.97 -8.13
C TRP A 147 12.35 14.86 -6.99
N LYS A 148 12.79 16.08 -7.30
CA LYS A 148 13.33 17.05 -6.33
C LYS A 148 12.62 18.39 -6.47
N ILE A 149 12.47 19.12 -5.38
CA ILE A 149 12.09 20.54 -5.41
C ILE A 149 13.37 21.38 -5.26
N VAL A 150 13.71 22.14 -6.30
CA VAL A 150 14.86 23.04 -6.35
C VAL A 150 14.36 24.38 -6.88
N ASP A 151 14.64 25.47 -6.17
CA ASP A 151 14.18 26.84 -6.51
C ASP A 151 12.66 26.94 -6.79
N ASP A 152 11.85 26.31 -5.92
CA ASP A 152 10.39 26.14 -6.06
C ASP A 152 9.97 25.56 -7.44
N LYS A 153 10.80 24.69 -8.05
CA LYS A 153 10.51 23.94 -9.28
C LYS A 153 10.77 22.45 -9.08
N ILE A 154 9.99 21.60 -9.75
CA ILE A 154 10.19 20.15 -9.72
C ILE A 154 11.19 19.72 -10.79
N ASP A 155 12.26 19.05 -10.37
CA ASP A 155 13.28 18.46 -11.23
C ASP A 155 13.28 16.92 -11.17
N GLY A 156 13.51 16.27 -12.31
CA GLY A 156 13.49 14.82 -12.46
C GLY A 156 12.98 14.37 -13.84
N PRO A 157 12.59 13.09 -14.01
CA PRO A 157 12.64 12.04 -13.01
C PRO A 157 14.06 11.47 -12.84
N TYR A 158 14.38 11.03 -11.62
CA TYR A 158 15.53 10.22 -11.30
C TYR A 158 15.07 8.78 -11.09
N ARG A 159 15.28 7.91 -12.09
CA ARG A 159 14.73 6.56 -12.09
C ARG A 159 15.57 5.59 -11.26
N MET A 160 14.90 4.59 -10.70
CA MET A 160 15.49 3.47 -9.98
C MET A 160 14.80 2.16 -10.36
N SER A 161 15.54 1.05 -10.28
CA SER A 161 15.04 -0.29 -10.60
C SER A 161 15.31 -1.25 -9.44
N TYR A 162 14.29 -2.02 -9.05
CA TYR A 162 14.42 -3.06 -8.03
C TYR A 162 15.28 -4.24 -8.55
N PRO A 163 15.99 -4.96 -7.66
CA PRO A 163 16.76 -6.13 -8.04
C PRO A 163 15.87 -7.25 -8.59
N ASP A 164 16.45 -8.10 -9.43
CA ASP A 164 15.86 -9.34 -9.94
C ASP A 164 14.50 -9.19 -10.65
N GLY A 165 14.19 -7.98 -11.13
CA GLY A 165 12.91 -7.67 -11.78
C GLY A 165 11.71 -7.61 -10.82
N ALA A 166 11.95 -7.51 -9.51
CA ALA A 166 10.90 -7.32 -8.52
C ALA A 166 10.11 -6.02 -8.75
N LYS A 167 8.83 -6.00 -8.38
CA LYS A 167 7.94 -4.84 -8.52
C LYS A 167 7.02 -4.70 -7.31
N PRO A 168 7.57 -4.49 -6.10
CA PRO A 168 6.76 -4.27 -4.92
C PRO A 168 6.10 -2.89 -4.96
N ASN A 169 4.88 -2.81 -4.44
CA ASN A 169 4.27 -1.53 -4.10
C ASN A 169 5.03 -0.90 -2.92
N ALA A 170 5.40 0.37 -3.02
CA ALA A 170 6.16 1.07 -1.98
C ALA A 170 5.71 2.51 -1.84
N GLU A 171 5.56 2.94 -0.60
CA GLU A 171 4.81 4.15 -0.26
C GLU A 171 5.50 5.00 0.81
N ALA A 172 6.68 4.60 1.24
CA ALA A 172 7.47 5.33 2.22
C ALA A 172 8.85 5.67 1.65
N LEU A 173 9.20 6.95 1.72
CA LEU A 173 10.47 7.50 1.25
C LEU A 173 11.25 8.12 2.41
N LEU A 174 12.53 7.78 2.50
CA LEU A 174 13.51 8.50 3.30
C LEU A 174 14.73 8.80 2.44
N ILE A 175 15.53 9.79 2.82
CA ILE A 175 16.82 10.07 2.21
C ILE A 175 17.91 9.82 3.24
N GLY A 176 18.91 9.02 2.89
CA GLY A 176 20.06 8.70 3.73
C GLY A 176 20.93 9.93 4.03
N SER A 177 21.79 9.80 5.04
CA SER A 177 22.84 10.79 5.34
C SER A 177 23.86 10.97 4.20
N ASP A 178 23.95 9.98 3.32
CA ASP A 178 24.70 9.96 2.06
C ASP A 178 23.94 10.59 0.87
N GLY A 179 22.69 11.03 1.06
CA GLY A 179 21.84 11.60 0.03
C GLY A 179 21.16 10.56 -0.89
N LEU A 180 21.23 9.26 -0.58
CA LEU A 180 20.62 8.21 -1.38
C LEU A 180 19.18 7.91 -0.92
N PRO A 181 18.22 7.66 -1.84
CA PRO A 181 16.88 7.23 -1.47
C PRO A 181 16.87 5.88 -0.76
N ILE A 182 16.04 5.81 0.28
CA ILE A 182 15.63 4.61 1.00
C ILE A 182 14.12 4.48 0.76
N ILE A 183 13.70 3.39 0.12
CA ILE A 183 12.32 3.12 -0.27
C ILE A 183 11.80 1.94 0.55
N ILE A 184 10.60 2.07 1.12
CA ILE A 184 10.01 1.06 2.01
C ILE A 184 8.65 0.61 1.44
N THR A 185 8.48 -0.69 1.30
CA THR A 185 7.27 -1.29 0.68
C THR A 185 6.04 -1.18 1.57
N LYS A 186 4.83 -1.17 0.99
CA LYS A 186 3.54 -1.30 1.72
C LYS A 186 3.07 -2.77 1.72
N PRO A 187 3.46 -3.62 2.69
CA PRO A 187 2.99 -4.99 2.75
C PRO A 187 1.54 -5.05 3.25
N THR A 188 0.74 -5.97 2.71
CA THR A 188 -0.57 -6.32 3.31
C THR A 188 -0.45 -7.35 4.43
N SER A 189 0.72 -8.01 4.55
CA SER A 189 1.10 -8.92 5.63
C SER A 189 2.61 -9.15 5.63
N GLY A 190 3.18 -9.54 6.78
CA GLY A 190 4.61 -9.78 6.92
C GLY A 190 5.43 -8.48 7.08
N PRO A 191 6.76 -8.55 6.93
CA PRO A 191 7.64 -7.40 7.06
C PRO A 191 7.58 -6.48 5.83
N ALA A 192 7.83 -5.18 6.03
CA ALA A 192 8.11 -4.27 4.94
C ALA A 192 9.59 -4.39 4.53
N LYS A 193 9.86 -4.43 3.23
CA LYS A 193 11.21 -4.49 2.66
C LYS A 193 11.77 -3.09 2.49
N ILE A 194 13.06 -2.93 2.79
CA ILE A 194 13.79 -1.67 2.71
C ILE A 194 14.78 -1.77 1.55
N TYR A 195 14.63 -0.91 0.55
CA TYR A 195 15.49 -0.82 -0.62
C TYR A 195 16.29 0.48 -0.62
N VAL A 196 17.55 0.44 -1.06
CA VAL A 196 18.43 1.63 -1.11
C VAL A 196 19.11 1.70 -2.47
N ALA A 197 19.25 2.91 -3.03
CA ALA A 197 20.01 3.12 -4.26
C ALA A 197 21.48 2.65 -4.11
N THR A 198 22.02 2.00 -5.15
CA THR A 198 23.39 1.46 -5.13
C THR A 198 24.48 2.51 -5.40
N LYS A 199 24.10 3.66 -5.96
CA LYS A 199 24.97 4.79 -6.29
C LYS A 199 24.15 6.10 -6.33
N PRO A 200 24.79 7.29 -6.37
CA PRO A 200 24.09 8.56 -6.60
C PRO A 200 23.21 8.52 -7.86
N LEU A 201 22.07 9.21 -7.78
CA LEU A 201 21.08 9.16 -8.85
C LEU A 201 21.44 10.03 -10.05
N GLU A 202 21.26 9.46 -11.23
CA GLU A 202 21.50 10.10 -12.52
C GLU A 202 20.16 10.42 -13.21
N LYS A 203 20.00 11.67 -13.66
CA LYS A 203 18.81 12.09 -14.40
C LYS A 203 18.87 11.52 -15.83
N GLY A 204 17.72 11.08 -16.34
CA GLY A 204 17.61 10.62 -17.73
C GLY A 204 18.09 9.18 -17.98
N THR A 205 18.41 8.40 -16.95
CA THR A 205 18.78 6.97 -17.05
C THR A 205 17.52 6.10 -17.15
N PRO A 206 17.12 5.55 -18.33
CA PRO A 206 15.80 4.94 -18.49
C PRO A 206 15.64 3.60 -17.74
N ALA A 207 16.73 2.83 -17.61
CA ALA A 207 16.78 1.60 -16.84
C ALA A 207 16.80 1.82 -15.31
N GLY A 208 16.93 3.08 -14.87
CA GLY A 208 17.10 3.46 -13.47
C GLY A 208 18.46 3.07 -12.86
N VAL A 209 18.77 3.70 -11.74
CA VAL A 209 19.85 3.24 -10.86
C VAL A 209 19.39 1.99 -10.11
N PRO A 210 20.18 0.90 -10.06
CA PRO A 210 19.78 -0.29 -9.33
C PRO A 210 19.60 0.00 -7.84
N LEU A 211 18.52 -0.53 -7.28
CA LEU A 211 18.30 -0.66 -5.84
C LEU A 211 18.91 -1.97 -5.34
N LYS A 212 19.29 -2.01 -4.07
CA LYS A 212 19.58 -3.25 -3.32
C LYS A 212 18.60 -3.40 -2.17
N LEU A 213 18.22 -4.64 -1.84
CA LEU A 213 17.55 -4.93 -0.58
C LEU A 213 18.55 -4.69 0.57
N ALA A 214 18.25 -3.73 1.44
CA ALA A 214 19.10 -3.34 2.56
C ALA A 214 18.65 -3.96 3.90
N GLY A 215 17.39 -4.40 3.98
CA GLY A 215 16.85 -5.08 5.15
C GLY A 215 15.33 -5.22 5.09
N GLU A 216 14.76 -5.69 6.20
CA GLU A 216 13.32 -5.85 6.40
C GLU A 216 12.94 -5.34 7.80
N VAL A 217 11.81 -4.65 7.92
CA VAL A 217 11.26 -4.17 9.19
C VAL A 217 9.96 -4.89 9.50
N THR A 218 9.88 -5.49 10.69
CA THR A 218 8.65 -6.09 11.23
C THR A 218 8.06 -5.17 12.27
N LEU A 219 6.86 -4.64 12.01
CA LEU A 219 6.16 -3.78 12.94
C LEU A 219 5.56 -4.60 14.10
N PRO A 220 5.65 -4.13 15.36
CA PRO A 220 4.93 -4.74 16.49
C PRO A 220 3.42 -4.74 16.26
N LYS A 221 2.71 -5.71 16.85
CA LYS A 221 1.25 -5.77 16.79
C LYS A 221 0.63 -4.67 17.65
N THR A 222 -0.44 -4.07 17.13
CA THR A 222 -1.22 -2.99 17.77
C THR A 222 -2.70 -3.35 17.78
N GLU A 223 -3.52 -2.63 18.56
CA GLU A 223 -4.98 -2.79 18.54
C GLU A 223 -5.76 -1.50 18.16
N THR A 224 -5.07 -0.40 17.82
CA THR A 224 -5.59 0.86 17.28
C THR A 224 -6.60 0.72 16.12
N GLU A 225 -7.77 1.35 16.20
CA GLU A 225 -8.82 1.28 15.17
C GLU A 225 -8.35 1.84 13.80
N ASN A 226 -8.70 1.14 12.71
CA ASN A 226 -8.53 1.61 11.33
C ASN A 226 -9.47 0.84 10.37
N VAL A 227 -9.72 1.40 9.18
CA VAL A 227 -10.68 0.85 8.19
C VAL A 227 -10.27 -0.50 7.57
N PHE A 228 -9.00 -0.89 7.63
CA PHE A 228 -8.46 -2.14 7.07
C PHE A 228 -8.14 -3.20 8.15
N GLY A 229 -8.52 -2.97 9.40
CA GLY A 229 -8.29 -3.90 10.51
C GLY A 229 -6.83 -4.30 10.64
N ALA A 230 -6.55 -5.60 10.69
CA ALA A 230 -5.18 -6.12 10.88
C ALA A 230 -4.21 -5.78 9.72
N ALA A 231 -4.69 -5.66 8.49
CA ALA A 231 -3.85 -5.30 7.34
C ALA A 231 -3.38 -3.84 7.43
N GLY A 232 -4.26 -2.92 7.87
CA GLY A 232 -3.89 -1.52 8.04
C GLY A 232 -2.89 -1.23 9.15
N ARG A 233 -2.69 -2.20 10.08
CA ARG A 233 -1.67 -2.10 11.14
C ARG A 233 -0.25 -2.36 10.64
N VAL A 234 -0.10 -3.03 9.49
CA VAL A 234 1.20 -3.49 8.96
C VAL A 234 1.56 -2.83 7.62
N ALA A 235 0.57 -2.34 6.88
CA ALA A 235 0.75 -1.56 5.66
C ALA A 235 1.43 -0.22 5.96
N VAL A 236 2.71 -0.09 5.60
CA VAL A 236 3.48 1.16 5.72
C VAL A 236 3.06 2.12 4.61
N THR A 237 2.53 3.28 4.99
CA THR A 237 1.91 4.29 4.10
C THR A 237 2.69 5.60 4.00
N GLY A 238 3.75 5.76 4.78
CA GLY A 238 4.62 6.94 4.71
C GLY A 238 5.76 6.89 5.73
N ALA A 239 6.77 7.74 5.56
CA ALA A 239 7.89 7.83 6.49
C ALA A 239 8.33 9.29 6.74
N ALA A 240 8.86 9.54 7.94
CA ALA A 240 9.36 10.87 8.30
C ALA A 240 10.72 10.80 8.98
N MET A 241 11.58 11.77 8.66
CA MET A 241 12.81 12.07 9.40
C MET A 241 12.61 13.33 10.24
N SER A 242 13.06 13.30 11.48
CA SER A 242 13.08 14.48 12.36
C SER A 242 14.08 15.53 11.90
N THR A 243 13.84 16.81 12.20
CA THR A 243 14.70 17.94 11.78
C THR A 243 16.16 17.79 12.21
N ASP A 244 16.40 17.21 13.39
CA ASP A 244 17.74 16.93 13.94
C ASP A 244 18.36 15.60 13.45
N LYS A 245 17.60 14.82 12.66
CA LYS A 245 17.98 13.51 12.10
C LYS A 245 18.27 12.42 13.15
N THR A 246 17.86 12.63 14.42
CA THR A 246 18.05 11.67 15.53
C THR A 246 16.89 10.67 15.68
N LYS A 247 15.80 10.88 14.93
CA LYS A 247 14.63 10.00 14.91
C LYS A 247 14.08 9.79 13.51
N VAL A 248 13.64 8.57 13.25
CA VAL A 248 12.88 8.17 12.06
C VAL A 248 11.52 7.64 12.51
N ALA A 249 10.46 7.96 11.78
CA ALA A 249 9.14 7.36 11.96
C ALA A 249 8.69 6.64 10.69
N LEU A 250 8.04 5.49 10.86
CA LEU A 250 7.20 4.88 9.83
C LEU A 250 5.74 4.99 10.26
N ARG A 251 4.88 5.31 9.30
CA ARG A 251 3.44 5.35 9.50
C ARG A 251 2.76 4.14 8.85
N THR A 252 1.68 3.69 9.47
CA THR A 252 0.66 2.84 8.84
C THR A 252 -0.71 3.54 8.89
N TYR A 253 -1.75 2.89 8.35
CA TYR A 253 -3.13 3.37 8.49
C TYR A 253 -3.58 3.60 9.93
N ALA A 254 -2.96 2.92 10.90
CA ALA A 254 -3.39 2.90 12.29
C ALA A 254 -2.41 3.55 13.27
N ASP A 255 -1.10 3.54 13.00
CA ASP A 255 -0.08 3.82 14.01
C ASP A 255 1.16 4.52 13.41
N ALA A 256 1.83 5.34 14.22
CA ALA A 256 3.19 5.82 13.97
C ALA A 256 4.20 5.08 14.86
N PHE A 257 5.24 4.53 14.24
CA PHE A 257 6.32 3.80 14.88
C PHE A 257 7.59 4.64 14.84
N GLU A 258 8.11 5.07 15.99
CA GLU A 258 9.24 6.01 16.12
C GLU A 258 10.51 5.30 16.62
N TRP A 259 11.58 5.32 15.84
CA TRP A 259 12.90 4.81 16.24
C TRP A 259 13.89 5.94 16.48
N THR A 260 14.87 5.68 17.35
CA THR A 260 16.04 6.55 17.50
C THR A 260 17.11 6.14 16.48
N VAL A 261 17.59 7.09 15.69
CA VAL A 261 18.66 6.96 14.70
C VAL A 261 19.98 7.34 15.37
N THR A 262 20.94 6.42 15.37
CA THR A 262 22.29 6.65 15.94
C THR A 262 23.30 6.78 14.81
N ASN A 263 24.17 7.78 14.85
CA ASN A 263 25.21 8.03 13.82
C ASN A 263 24.66 8.14 12.38
N GLY A 264 23.38 8.48 12.20
CA GLY A 264 22.72 8.50 10.89
C GLY A 264 22.36 7.12 10.31
N ASP A 265 22.49 6.03 11.08
CA ASP A 265 22.14 4.68 10.63
C ASP A 265 20.62 4.43 10.73
N ILE A 266 19.92 4.82 9.66
CA ILE A 266 18.48 4.63 9.49
C ILE A 266 18.14 3.14 9.34
N ILE A 267 18.98 2.38 8.62
CA ILE A 267 18.71 0.96 8.33
C ILE A 267 18.85 0.12 9.60
N GLY A 268 19.91 0.32 10.38
CA GLY A 268 20.07 -0.30 11.70
C GLY A 268 18.95 0.08 12.65
N ALA A 269 18.52 1.35 12.68
CA ALA A 269 17.39 1.79 13.50
C ALA A 269 16.10 1.01 13.16
N LEU A 270 15.73 0.91 11.88
CA LEU A 270 14.51 0.22 11.43
C LEU A 270 14.58 -1.31 11.56
N THR A 271 15.75 -1.92 11.30
CA THR A 271 15.90 -3.39 11.25
C THR A 271 16.23 -4.04 12.60
N GLN A 272 16.83 -3.28 13.54
CA GLN A 272 17.30 -3.80 14.83
C GLN A 272 16.72 -3.06 16.04
N GLY A 273 16.28 -1.80 15.85
CA GLY A 273 15.73 -0.97 16.92
C GLY A 273 14.29 -1.35 17.29
N LYS A 274 13.89 -0.96 18.51
CA LYS A 274 12.51 -1.13 19.00
C LYS A 274 11.76 0.22 18.90
N PRO A 275 10.63 0.30 18.18
CA PRO A 275 9.91 1.55 18.04
C PRO A 275 9.17 1.94 19.33
N ARG A 276 8.97 3.24 19.50
CA ARG A 276 7.90 3.79 20.33
C ARG A 276 6.64 3.88 19.45
N ILE A 277 5.52 3.33 19.92
CA ILE A 277 4.29 3.21 19.12
C ILE A 277 3.31 4.29 19.54
N THR A 278 2.83 5.11 18.60
CA THR A 278 1.86 6.19 18.81
C THR A 278 0.60 5.88 17.99
N PRO A 279 -0.52 5.51 18.62
CA PRO A 279 -1.79 5.30 17.95
C PRO A 279 -2.29 6.54 17.19
N LEU A 280 -2.82 6.35 15.97
CA LEU A 280 -3.41 7.38 15.11
C LEU A 280 -4.92 7.09 14.83
N PRO A 281 -5.77 6.94 15.86
CA PRO A 281 -7.14 6.44 15.68
C PRO A 281 -8.07 7.44 14.99
N MET A 282 -9.08 6.88 14.29
CA MET A 282 -10.16 7.61 13.62
C MET A 282 -9.73 8.50 12.44
N GLU A 283 -8.53 8.30 11.88
CA GLU A 283 -8.16 8.85 10.57
C GLU A 283 -8.85 8.04 9.44
N PRO A 284 -9.55 8.69 8.47
CA PRO A 284 -10.38 7.96 7.50
C PRO A 284 -9.60 7.04 6.56
N LEU A 285 -8.51 7.55 5.97
CA LEU A 285 -7.48 6.81 5.23
C LEU A 285 -6.13 7.43 5.60
N GLY A 286 -5.50 6.87 6.61
CA GLY A 286 -4.27 7.38 7.19
C GLY A 286 -3.01 7.14 6.34
N GLU A 287 -2.68 8.08 5.45
CA GLU A 287 -1.52 7.98 4.55
C GLU A 287 -0.29 8.77 5.07
N SER A 288 -0.35 10.10 5.12
CA SER A 288 0.85 10.94 5.31
C SER A 288 1.34 11.11 6.74
N ILE A 289 2.65 11.29 6.92
CA ILE A 289 3.28 11.68 8.20
C ILE A 289 4.46 12.64 8.00
N ALA A 290 4.59 13.63 8.88
CA ALA A 290 5.77 14.49 9.02
C ALA A 290 6.08 14.72 10.51
N TYR A 291 7.28 15.20 10.82
CA TYR A 291 7.53 15.86 12.11
C TYR A 291 7.11 17.34 12.02
N SER A 292 6.66 17.92 13.13
CA SER A 292 6.62 19.38 13.29
C SER A 292 8.01 19.99 13.17
N ALA A 293 8.11 21.29 12.86
CA ALA A 293 9.39 21.96 12.61
C ALA A 293 10.39 21.84 13.79
N ASP A 294 9.88 21.81 15.02
CA ASP A 294 10.64 21.63 16.27
C ASP A 294 10.95 20.16 16.63
N GLY A 295 10.48 19.20 15.82
CA GLY A 295 10.66 17.76 16.04
C GLY A 295 9.85 17.16 17.20
N THR A 296 8.95 17.91 17.85
CA THR A 296 8.26 17.46 19.07
C THR A 296 6.94 16.74 18.84
N LYS A 297 6.34 16.87 17.65
CA LYS A 297 5.05 16.30 17.27
C LYS A 297 5.13 15.56 15.95
N PHE A 298 4.24 14.59 15.76
CA PHE A 298 3.86 14.17 14.41
C PHE A 298 2.76 15.10 13.89
N LEU A 299 2.85 15.44 12.60
CA LEU A 299 1.76 15.97 11.81
C LEU A 299 1.32 14.90 10.83
N THR A 300 0.02 14.70 10.68
CA THR A 300 -0.56 13.70 9.78
C THR A 300 -1.66 14.32 8.93
N VAL A 301 -1.86 13.74 7.74
CA VAL A 301 -2.98 14.04 6.85
C VAL A 301 -3.53 12.71 6.34
N SER A 302 -4.85 12.68 6.11
CA SER A 302 -5.54 11.53 5.53
C SER A 302 -5.98 11.80 4.09
N GLU A 303 -6.02 10.77 3.26
CA GLU A 303 -6.81 10.79 2.03
C GLU A 303 -8.30 10.99 2.38
N THR A 304 -9.00 11.76 1.55
CA THR A 304 -10.43 12.08 1.74
C THR A 304 -11.28 11.97 0.47
N ASP A 305 -10.70 11.65 -0.69
CA ASP A 305 -11.39 11.55 -1.98
C ASP A 305 -12.62 10.60 -1.95
N ARG A 306 -12.51 9.48 -1.22
CA ARG A 306 -13.53 8.44 -1.04
C ARG A 306 -14.62 8.85 -0.05
N LEU A 307 -14.46 9.96 0.64
CA LEU A 307 -15.49 10.49 1.54
C LEU A 307 -16.59 11.22 0.77
N ALA A 308 -17.74 11.41 1.44
CA ALA A 308 -18.81 12.26 0.95
C ALA A 308 -18.31 13.70 0.71
N GLU A 309 -18.86 14.38 -0.29
CA GLU A 309 -18.35 15.67 -0.80
C GLU A 309 -18.20 16.76 0.27
N ASP A 310 -19.11 16.79 1.24
CA ASP A 310 -19.08 17.69 2.40
C ASP A 310 -17.86 17.47 3.33
N LYS A 311 -17.25 16.28 3.25
CA LYS A 311 -16.14 15.80 4.09
C LYS A 311 -14.81 15.66 3.32
N ARG A 312 -14.75 16.01 2.03
CA ARG A 312 -13.54 15.99 1.19
C ARG A 312 -12.61 17.18 1.49
N LYS A 313 -12.17 17.29 2.75
CA LYS A 313 -11.33 18.37 3.28
C LYS A 313 -10.38 17.76 4.29
N PRO A 314 -9.14 17.45 3.92
CA PRO A 314 -8.19 16.84 4.85
C PRO A 314 -7.88 17.76 6.03
N ASP A 315 -7.99 17.23 7.24
CA ASP A 315 -7.44 17.87 8.43
C ASP A 315 -5.95 17.53 8.55
N VAL A 316 -5.13 18.54 8.84
CA VAL A 316 -3.79 18.31 9.41
C VAL A 316 -3.99 18.05 10.90
N LEU A 317 -3.75 16.82 11.33
CA LEU A 317 -3.82 16.43 12.74
C LEU A 317 -2.43 16.47 13.37
N SER A 318 -2.37 16.74 14.69
CA SER A 318 -1.13 16.70 15.46
C SER A 318 -1.19 15.71 16.61
N TYR A 319 -0.11 14.95 16.77
CA TYR A 319 0.07 13.94 17.82
C TYR A 319 1.37 14.21 18.58
N VAL A 320 1.35 13.94 19.89
CA VAL A 320 2.60 13.89 20.68
C VAL A 320 3.10 12.44 20.62
N PRO A 321 4.34 12.18 20.13
CA PRO A 321 4.91 10.85 20.10
C PRO A 321 4.95 10.24 21.49
N ASN A 322 4.56 8.96 21.61
CA ASN A 322 4.69 8.24 22.86
C ASN A 322 6.16 8.13 23.27
N THR A 323 6.45 8.44 24.54
CA THR A 323 7.83 8.42 25.08
C THR A 323 8.30 7.03 25.50
N ALA A 324 7.37 6.14 25.85
CA ALA A 324 7.67 4.76 26.22
C ALA A 324 7.84 3.86 24.99
N THR A 325 8.94 3.12 24.92
CA THR A 325 9.10 1.99 24.00
C THR A 325 8.11 0.91 24.42
N GLN A 326 6.96 0.84 23.76
CA GLN A 326 6.00 -0.24 24.02
C GLN A 326 6.61 -1.56 23.56
N THR A 327 6.94 -2.44 24.51
CA THR A 327 6.91 -3.86 24.20
C THR A 327 5.49 -4.21 23.81
N SER A 328 5.31 -4.81 22.62
CA SER A 328 4.07 -5.49 22.23
C SER A 328 3.47 -6.19 23.46
N PRO A 329 2.15 -6.07 23.73
CA PRO A 329 1.53 -6.73 24.86
C PRO A 329 2.02 -8.17 24.92
N ALA A 330 2.66 -8.55 26.04
CA ALA A 330 3.15 -9.90 26.20
C ALA A 330 1.97 -10.82 25.94
N ALA A 331 2.09 -11.72 24.95
CA ALA A 331 1.02 -12.64 24.58
C ALA A 331 0.54 -13.27 25.88
N ALA A 332 -0.71 -12.99 26.25
CA ALA A 332 -1.23 -13.34 27.56
C ALA A 332 -0.94 -14.83 27.77
N ALA A 333 -0.17 -15.16 28.82
CA ALA A 333 0.20 -16.55 29.08
C ALA A 333 -1.09 -17.38 29.00
N PRO A 334 -1.13 -18.43 28.17
CA PRO A 334 -2.39 -19.07 27.79
C PRO A 334 -3.12 -19.44 29.07
N GLN A 335 -4.23 -18.74 29.31
CA GLN A 335 -5.03 -18.98 30.51
C GLN A 335 -5.43 -20.45 30.43
N ALA A 336 -5.03 -21.23 31.44
CA ALA A 336 -5.52 -22.60 31.59
C ALA A 336 -7.05 -22.52 31.47
N PRO A 337 -7.68 -23.31 30.57
CA PRO A 337 -9.03 -23.04 30.13
C PRO A 337 -9.96 -22.96 31.35
N ALA A 338 -10.43 -21.75 31.64
CA ALA A 338 -11.43 -21.53 32.67
C ALA A 338 -12.64 -22.37 32.24
N ALA A 339 -12.99 -23.38 33.05
CA ALA A 339 -13.86 -24.48 32.65
C ALA A 339 -15.10 -23.96 31.91
N GLU A 340 -15.08 -24.08 30.58
CA GLU A 340 -16.08 -23.44 29.74
C GLU A 340 -17.44 -24.04 30.08
N LYS A 341 -18.38 -23.19 30.51
CA LYS A 341 -19.80 -23.55 30.41
C LYS A 341 -20.13 -23.60 28.93
N ALA A 342 -20.00 -24.81 28.39
CA ALA A 342 -19.99 -25.13 26.98
C ALA A 342 -20.99 -24.32 26.17
N TRP A 343 -20.51 -23.64 25.12
CA TRP A 343 -21.30 -22.92 24.13
C TRP A 343 -22.37 -23.80 23.45
N TRP A 344 -22.15 -25.12 23.42
CA TRP A 344 -23.15 -26.13 23.05
C TRP A 344 -24.46 -26.04 23.85
N SER A 345 -24.43 -25.55 25.10
CA SER A 345 -25.63 -25.42 25.94
C SER A 345 -26.67 -24.43 25.40
N SER A 346 -26.26 -23.41 24.62
CA SER A 346 -27.21 -22.53 23.90
C SER A 346 -27.68 -23.11 22.57
N LEU A 347 -27.05 -24.17 22.06
CA LEU A 347 -27.45 -24.85 20.82
C LEU A 347 -28.59 -25.86 21.05
N VAL A 348 -28.69 -26.44 22.25
CA VAL A 348 -29.62 -27.55 22.57
C VAL A 348 -30.75 -27.13 23.54
N SER A 349 -30.80 -25.88 23.99
CA SER A 349 -31.78 -25.40 24.98
C SER A 349 -33.11 -24.88 24.40
N SER A 350 -33.25 -24.84 23.07
CA SER A 350 -34.50 -24.47 22.39
C SER A 350 -34.96 -25.58 21.43
N THR A 351 -36.08 -26.22 21.75
CA THR A 351 -36.64 -27.38 21.01
C THR A 351 -36.82 -27.11 19.51
N ASP A 352 -37.25 -25.89 19.15
CA ASP A 352 -37.53 -25.52 17.75
C ASP A 352 -36.28 -25.51 16.85
N ARG A 353 -35.10 -25.21 17.41
CA ARG A 353 -33.84 -25.22 16.64
C ARG A 353 -33.28 -26.62 16.44
N LEU A 354 -33.59 -27.55 17.34
CA LEU A 354 -33.18 -28.95 17.22
C LEU A 354 -33.86 -29.64 16.03
N TYR A 355 -35.17 -29.38 15.82
CA TYR A 355 -35.91 -29.92 14.68
C TYR A 355 -35.41 -29.36 13.34
N LEU A 356 -35.08 -28.07 13.26
CA LEU A 356 -34.48 -27.47 12.06
C LEU A 356 -33.11 -28.07 11.72
N LEU A 357 -32.27 -28.32 12.73
CA LEU A 357 -30.94 -28.88 12.52
C LEU A 357 -31.02 -30.35 12.09
N ILE A 358 -31.85 -31.18 12.74
CA ILE A 358 -32.14 -32.57 12.32
C ILE A 358 -32.73 -32.61 10.90
N GLY A 359 -33.66 -31.70 10.57
CA GLY A 359 -34.21 -31.56 9.22
C GLY A 359 -33.14 -31.24 8.16
N SER A 360 -32.25 -30.28 8.43
CA SER A 360 -31.18 -29.91 7.50
C SER A 360 -30.18 -31.04 7.24
N VAL A 361 -29.77 -31.78 8.28
CA VAL A 361 -28.86 -32.93 8.14
C VAL A 361 -29.53 -34.08 7.39
N GLY A 362 -30.83 -34.31 7.62
CA GLY A 362 -31.62 -35.29 6.86
C GLY A 362 -31.71 -34.97 5.37
N VAL A 363 -31.94 -33.71 5.00
CA VAL A 363 -31.99 -33.26 3.60
C VAL A 363 -30.64 -33.39 2.90
N VAL A 364 -29.54 -33.00 3.56
CA VAL A 364 -28.18 -33.15 3.00
C VAL A 364 -27.81 -34.63 2.85
N GLY A 365 -28.13 -35.47 3.82
CA GLY A 365 -27.94 -36.92 3.74
C GLY A 365 -28.72 -37.55 2.58
N LEU A 366 -29.99 -37.17 2.40
CA LEU A 366 -30.83 -37.64 1.29
C LEU A 366 -30.23 -37.23 -0.07
N LEU A 367 -29.78 -35.98 -0.22
CA LEU A 367 -29.16 -35.49 -1.45
C LEU A 367 -27.88 -36.25 -1.81
N LEU A 368 -27.03 -36.56 -0.83
CA LEU A 368 -25.81 -37.34 -1.06
C LEU A 368 -26.12 -38.80 -1.46
N VAL A 369 -27.15 -39.42 -0.87
CA VAL A 369 -27.62 -40.76 -1.29
C VAL A 369 -28.17 -40.72 -2.71
N LEU A 370 -28.98 -39.72 -3.07
CA LEU A 370 -29.54 -39.57 -4.42
C LEU A 370 -28.44 -39.34 -5.47
N LEU A 371 -27.43 -38.53 -5.17
CA LEU A 371 -26.26 -38.33 -6.03
C LEU A 371 -25.44 -39.63 -6.20
N GLY A 372 -25.24 -40.40 -5.12
CA GLY A 372 -24.59 -41.71 -5.17
C GLY A 372 -25.34 -42.72 -6.05
N VAL A 373 -26.67 -42.84 -5.86
CA VAL A 373 -27.53 -43.71 -6.68
C VAL A 373 -27.52 -43.28 -8.15
N PHE A 374 -27.59 -41.97 -8.43
CA PHE A 374 -27.50 -41.45 -9.79
C PHE A 374 -26.15 -41.76 -10.45
N GLY A 375 -25.04 -41.64 -9.70
CA GLY A 375 -23.70 -42.03 -10.16
C GLY A 375 -23.62 -43.52 -10.52
N ILE A 376 -24.14 -44.40 -9.67
CA ILE A 376 -24.18 -45.86 -9.91
C ILE A 376 -25.04 -46.19 -11.14
N LEU A 377 -26.23 -45.60 -11.27
CA LEU A 377 -27.10 -45.81 -12.42
C LEU A 377 -26.49 -45.29 -13.73
N ARG A 378 -25.76 -44.17 -13.69
CA ARG A 378 -25.02 -43.64 -14.85
C ARG A 378 -23.83 -44.51 -15.24
N SER A 379 -23.13 -45.09 -14.27
CA SER A 379 -22.04 -46.06 -14.52
C SER A 379 -22.57 -47.34 -15.20
N ARG A 380 -23.72 -47.84 -14.75
CA ARG A 380 -24.38 -49.03 -15.32
C ARG A 380 -25.02 -48.81 -16.70
N LYS A 381 -25.11 -47.56 -17.17
CA LYS A 381 -25.51 -47.18 -18.53
C LYS A 381 -24.32 -46.85 -19.45
N ARG A 382 -23.09 -47.07 -18.99
CA ARG A 382 -21.86 -46.97 -19.80
C ARG A 382 -21.11 -48.30 -19.90
N GLY A 383 -21.24 -49.19 -18.91
CA GLY A 383 -20.73 -50.57 -19.01
C GLY A 383 -21.67 -51.51 -19.76
N SER A 384 -22.10 -51.14 -20.97
CA SER A 384 -22.89 -52.00 -21.87
C SER A 384 -22.61 -51.82 -23.36
N ASP A 385 -21.79 -50.83 -23.74
CA ASP A 385 -21.58 -50.45 -25.14
C ASP A 385 -20.08 -50.49 -25.54
N ASP A 386 -19.17 -50.86 -24.63
CA ASP A 386 -17.69 -50.80 -24.81
C ASP A 386 -16.98 -52.18 -24.65
N ASP A 387 -17.70 -53.31 -24.72
CA ASP A 387 -17.16 -54.69 -24.58
C ASP A 387 -17.28 -55.56 -25.86
N GLU A 388 -17.13 -54.96 -27.05
CA GLU A 388 -16.78 -55.67 -28.29
C GLU A 388 -15.76 -54.84 -29.09
N ASP A 389 -14.47 -54.98 -28.77
CA ASP A 389 -13.30 -54.81 -29.67
C ASP A 389 -11.96 -54.99 -28.91
N GLU A 390 -11.77 -56.14 -28.24
CA GLU A 390 -10.42 -56.64 -27.88
C GLU A 390 -9.88 -57.55 -29.00
N GLU A 391 -8.96 -57.05 -29.85
CA GLU A 391 -7.82 -57.86 -30.30
C GLU A 391 -6.65 -56.97 -30.78
N LEU A 392 -5.43 -57.50 -30.69
CA LEU A 392 -4.16 -56.92 -31.18
C LEU A 392 -3.59 -55.71 -30.41
N ALA A 393 -2.86 -55.98 -29.32
CA ALA A 393 -1.38 -55.93 -29.34
C ALA A 393 -0.75 -55.94 -27.93
N GLU A 394 -0.51 -57.13 -27.38
CA GLU A 394 0.72 -57.29 -26.60
C GLU A 394 1.91 -57.17 -27.57
N GLU A 395 2.80 -56.20 -27.37
CA GLU A 395 4.22 -56.54 -27.19
C GLU A 395 5.08 -55.41 -26.61
N THR A 396 6.03 -55.83 -25.77
CA THR A 396 7.34 -55.18 -25.52
C THR A 396 7.37 -53.76 -24.93
N ARG A 397 7.26 -53.68 -23.60
CA ARG A 397 8.13 -52.78 -22.83
C ARG A 397 9.48 -53.46 -22.57
N LEU A 398 10.59 -52.99 -23.16
CA LEU A 398 11.93 -53.19 -22.60
C LEU A 398 13.04 -52.33 -23.24
N ILE A 399 13.99 -51.91 -22.39
CA ILE A 399 15.32 -51.33 -22.69
C ILE A 399 15.38 -49.81 -22.99
N ARG A 400 16.53 -49.24 -22.59
CA ARG A 400 16.85 -47.83 -22.31
C ARG A 400 18.17 -47.46 -23.00
N ASN A 401 18.31 -46.18 -23.38
CA ASN A 401 19.53 -45.42 -23.75
C ASN A 401 20.02 -45.42 -25.22
N VAL A 402 20.68 -44.29 -25.54
CA VAL A 402 21.71 -44.02 -26.58
C VAL A 402 21.24 -43.43 -27.93
N HIS A 403 21.57 -42.14 -28.12
CA HIS A 403 21.71 -41.41 -29.42
C HIS A 403 22.96 -41.91 -30.19
N PRO A 404 23.04 -41.88 -31.54
CA PRO A 404 23.15 -40.60 -32.27
C PRO A 404 22.67 -40.51 -33.75
N ASN A 405 22.63 -39.28 -34.27
CA ASN A 405 22.82 -38.82 -35.67
C ASN A 405 22.29 -39.66 -36.86
N GLN A 406 21.39 -39.07 -37.66
CA GLN A 406 21.68 -38.50 -39.01
C GLN A 406 20.37 -38.07 -39.73
N GLY A 407 20.48 -37.14 -40.70
CA GLY A 407 19.55 -37.12 -41.85
C GLY A 407 18.56 -35.95 -41.94
N TYR A 408 18.79 -35.10 -42.94
CA TYR A 408 17.96 -33.98 -43.43
C TYR A 408 16.58 -34.42 -44.03
N PRO A 409 15.69 -33.48 -44.43
CA PRO A 409 14.21 -33.62 -44.37
C PRO A 409 13.62 -33.87 -45.79
N PRO A 410 12.38 -33.50 -46.25
CA PRO A 410 11.55 -32.30 -45.95
C PRO A 410 10.00 -32.49 -45.96
N GLN A 411 9.30 -31.34 -45.93
CA GLN A 411 7.93 -31.04 -46.42
C GLN A 411 6.71 -31.22 -45.49
N GLY A 412 6.04 -30.09 -45.26
CA GLY A 412 4.66 -29.89 -45.73
C GLY A 412 3.54 -30.44 -44.85
N GLY A 413 3.06 -29.65 -43.90
CA GLY A 413 1.83 -29.89 -43.17
C GLY A 413 0.93 -28.65 -43.13
N GLU A 414 0.02 -28.53 -44.09
CA GLU A 414 -1.23 -27.79 -43.87
C GLU A 414 -2.18 -28.72 -43.09
N PHE A 415 -2.83 -28.25 -42.03
CA PHE A 415 -4.08 -28.86 -41.61
C PHE A 415 -5.03 -27.85 -40.96
N TYR A 416 -6.33 -28.10 -41.17
CA TYR A 416 -7.43 -27.25 -40.76
C TYR A 416 -7.83 -27.51 -39.30
N ASP A 417 -8.34 -26.47 -38.64
CA ASP A 417 -9.06 -26.60 -37.36
C ASP A 417 -10.58 -26.40 -37.58
N GLN A 418 -11.35 -27.42 -37.20
CA GLN A 418 -12.78 -27.40 -36.89
C GLN A 418 -13.00 -28.47 -35.80
N GLY A 419 -13.82 -28.29 -34.76
CA GLY A 419 -14.63 -27.14 -34.39
C GLY A 419 -15.97 -27.58 -33.76
N TYR A 420 -16.23 -27.16 -32.52
CA TYR A 420 -17.53 -27.20 -31.82
C TYR A 420 -17.50 -26.02 -30.81
N GLY A 421 -18.44 -25.07 -30.68
CA GLY A 421 -19.89 -25.06 -30.92
C GLY A 421 -20.63 -25.26 -29.59
N GLN A 422 -21.64 -24.50 -29.13
CA GLN A 422 -22.33 -23.26 -29.57
C GLN A 422 -23.22 -22.78 -28.39
N GLN A 423 -23.56 -21.46 -28.28
CA GLN A 423 -24.88 -20.91 -27.86
C GLN A 423 -24.89 -19.34 -27.83
N PRO A 424 -26.04 -18.63 -27.87
CA PRO A 424 -26.28 -17.72 -29.02
C PRO A 424 -26.86 -16.30 -28.77
N GLY A 425 -26.57 -15.37 -29.71
CA GLY A 425 -27.38 -14.19 -30.10
C GLY A 425 -27.53 -13.02 -29.09
N TYR A 426 -27.65 -11.73 -29.46
CA TYR A 426 -27.67 -10.96 -30.73
C TYR A 426 -27.22 -9.50 -30.41
N GLY A 427 -26.81 -8.59 -31.30
CA GLY A 427 -26.64 -8.58 -32.76
C GLY A 427 -26.32 -7.15 -33.29
N TYR A 428 -26.43 -6.96 -34.61
CA TYR A 428 -26.43 -5.67 -35.37
C TYR A 428 -25.17 -4.77 -35.47
N GLN A 429 -24.48 -4.95 -36.62
CA GLN A 429 -24.04 -3.93 -37.60
C GLN A 429 -22.94 -2.88 -37.28
N GLN A 430 -21.80 -3.04 -37.98
CA GLN A 430 -20.98 -1.91 -38.49
C GLN A 430 -21.58 -1.32 -39.77
N PRO A 431 -21.18 -0.09 -40.18
CA PRO A 431 -20.06 0.07 -41.12
C PRO A 431 -19.03 1.13 -40.63
N GLY A 432 -17.82 1.26 -41.16
CA GLY A 432 -17.20 0.62 -42.33
C GLY A 432 -16.44 1.62 -43.21
N TYR A 433 -15.24 2.03 -42.78
CA TYR A 433 -14.24 2.81 -43.54
C TYR A 433 -12.84 2.36 -43.09
N GLY A 434 -11.80 2.25 -43.91
CA GLY A 434 -11.63 2.66 -45.31
C GLY A 434 -10.27 3.32 -45.51
N TYR A 435 -9.18 2.54 -45.49
CA TYR A 435 -7.81 3.06 -45.71
C TYR A 435 -7.59 3.56 -47.15
N PRO A 436 -6.69 4.52 -47.33
CA PRO A 436 -5.55 4.25 -48.21
C PRO A 436 -4.19 4.69 -47.66
N ASN A 437 -3.14 3.97 -48.08
CA ASN A 437 -1.73 4.29 -47.87
C ASN A 437 -1.29 5.59 -48.57
N GLN A 438 -0.28 6.26 -48.01
CA GLN A 438 0.75 6.98 -48.78
C GLN A 438 2.00 7.28 -47.92
N GLN A 439 3.16 6.76 -48.35
CA GLN A 439 4.48 7.15 -47.87
C GLN A 439 5.07 8.26 -48.76
N PRO A 440 5.89 9.17 -48.19
CA PRO A 440 6.96 9.83 -48.93
C PRO A 440 8.33 9.27 -48.51
N GLY A 441 9.17 8.92 -49.48
CA GLY A 441 10.55 8.47 -49.24
C GLY A 441 11.54 9.62 -49.09
N TYR A 442 12.68 9.35 -48.43
CA TYR A 442 13.83 10.25 -48.35
C TYR A 442 15.04 9.66 -49.10
N PRO A 443 15.80 10.45 -49.87
CA PRO A 443 17.00 9.98 -50.57
C PRO A 443 18.26 10.02 -49.68
N GLN A 444 19.14 9.04 -49.86
CA GLN A 444 20.53 9.08 -49.37
C GLN A 444 21.46 9.82 -50.35
N PRO A 445 22.58 10.40 -49.85
CA PRO A 445 23.82 10.53 -50.60
C PRO A 445 24.88 9.52 -50.15
N ASN A 446 25.79 9.18 -51.06
CA ASN A 446 26.75 8.09 -50.91
C ASN A 446 28.14 8.55 -50.42
N GLN A 447 28.93 7.56 -49.99
CA GLN A 447 30.25 7.61 -49.35
C GLN A 447 31.35 8.45 -50.06
N GLN A 448 32.29 8.97 -49.26
CA GLN A 448 33.73 9.03 -49.57
C GLN A 448 34.54 9.03 -48.24
N GLY A 449 35.69 8.37 -48.20
CA GLY A 449 36.58 8.35 -47.03
C GLY A 449 38.04 8.14 -47.44
N TYR A 450 38.98 8.48 -46.55
CA TYR A 450 40.42 8.09 -46.57
C TYR A 450 41.09 8.49 -45.21
N PRO A 451 42.35 8.10 -44.89
CA PRO A 451 42.61 7.23 -43.74
C PRO A 451 43.28 7.92 -42.53
N GLY A 452 43.40 7.20 -41.41
CA GLY A 452 44.04 7.69 -40.17
C GLY A 452 45.49 7.23 -39.96
N GLN A 453 46.06 7.59 -38.81
CA GLN A 453 47.27 6.98 -38.23
C GLN A 453 47.32 7.09 -36.69
N GLN A 454 48.35 6.50 -36.08
CA GLN A 454 48.39 5.96 -34.70
C GLN A 454 49.06 6.89 -33.65
N GLY A 455 48.74 6.67 -32.36
CA GLY A 455 49.75 6.43 -31.31
C GLY A 455 50.30 7.58 -30.42
N TYR A 456 49.74 7.72 -29.21
CA TYR A 456 50.35 7.73 -27.84
C TYR A 456 51.88 7.98 -27.59
N PRO A 457 52.34 8.32 -26.34
CA PRO A 457 51.63 8.80 -25.13
C PRO A 457 52.37 9.88 -24.24
N ASP A 458 51.64 10.34 -23.21
CA ASP A 458 52.08 10.60 -21.80
C ASP A 458 52.84 11.85 -21.29
N GLN A 459 52.69 12.04 -19.96
CA GLN A 459 53.28 13.04 -19.03
C GLN A 459 52.68 14.48 -19.09
N GLY A 460 52.45 15.20 -17.99
CA GLY A 460 52.56 14.88 -16.56
C GLY A 460 53.21 16.01 -15.73
N GLY A 461 52.48 16.63 -14.80
CA GLY A 461 53.06 17.46 -13.72
C GLY A 461 52.64 18.95 -13.66
N TYR A 462 52.08 19.36 -12.52
CA TYR A 462 52.06 20.76 -12.05
C TYR A 462 53.33 21.03 -11.21
N PRO A 463 53.81 22.29 -11.09
CA PRO A 463 53.37 23.10 -9.94
C PRO A 463 53.17 24.62 -10.22
N GLN A 464 52.36 25.25 -9.35
CA GLN A 464 52.23 26.70 -9.11
C GLN A 464 53.39 27.23 -8.23
N PRO A 465 53.52 28.54 -7.84
CA PRO A 465 52.52 29.64 -7.79
C PRO A 465 53.03 31.04 -8.25
N ASP A 466 52.33 32.10 -7.78
CA ASP A 466 52.75 33.51 -7.54
C ASP A 466 52.29 34.62 -8.54
N PRO A 467 52.21 35.93 -8.17
CA PRO A 467 51.02 36.44 -7.46
C PRO A 467 50.41 37.78 -7.93
N GLY A 468 49.13 38.00 -7.59
CA GLY A 468 48.54 39.26 -7.11
C GLY A 468 48.19 40.40 -8.09
N TYR A 469 46.96 40.94 -7.99
CA TYR A 469 46.54 42.38 -7.97
C TYR A 469 44.98 42.50 -7.92
N PRO A 470 44.33 43.68 -7.71
CA PRO A 470 43.40 43.89 -6.58
C PRO A 470 41.90 43.99 -6.97
N PRO A 471 40.96 44.07 -6.00
CA PRO A 471 39.52 44.13 -6.30
C PRO A 471 39.02 45.52 -6.75
N GLN A 472 37.99 45.54 -7.60
CA GLN A 472 37.24 46.75 -7.98
C GLN A 472 35.96 46.95 -7.14
N PRO A 473 35.42 48.19 -7.06
CA PRO A 473 34.52 48.61 -5.99
C PRO A 473 33.03 48.46 -6.31
N GLY A 474 32.21 48.52 -5.27
CA GLY A 474 30.75 48.48 -5.38
C GLY A 474 30.11 49.79 -5.84
N TYR A 475 28.89 49.65 -6.34
CA TYR A 475 27.90 50.71 -6.54
C TYR A 475 26.75 50.42 -5.55
N GLY A 476 26.10 51.37 -4.89
CA GLY A 476 26.03 52.80 -5.12
C GLY A 476 24.55 53.19 -5.15
N GLN A 477 23.99 53.59 -4.01
CA GLN A 477 22.60 54.06 -3.93
C GLN A 477 22.46 55.42 -4.62
N GLN A 478 21.37 55.64 -5.36
CA GLN A 478 20.89 56.99 -5.76
C GLN A 478 19.38 56.95 -6.09
N PRO A 479 18.67 58.11 -6.19
CA PRO A 479 17.54 58.31 -5.28
C PRO A 479 16.21 58.70 -5.94
N ASN A 480 15.20 58.83 -5.07
CA ASN A 480 13.86 59.34 -5.32
C ASN A 480 13.82 60.67 -6.10
N TYR A 481 13.00 60.75 -7.16
CA TYR A 481 12.50 61.98 -7.78
C TYR A 481 11.05 61.73 -8.23
N GLY A 482 10.16 62.69 -8.02
CA GLY A 482 8.74 62.54 -8.32
C GLY A 482 8.16 63.64 -9.23
N GLY A 483 6.87 63.48 -9.57
CA GLY A 483 5.97 64.61 -9.82
C GLY A 483 5.70 65.07 -11.27
N GLN A 484 4.75 64.41 -11.94
CA GLN A 484 3.64 65.01 -12.75
C GLN A 484 3.97 65.94 -13.96
N PRO A 485 2.98 66.39 -14.78
CA PRO A 485 1.57 65.95 -14.98
C PRO A 485 1.10 65.77 -16.45
N GLY A 486 -0.06 65.11 -16.64
CA GLY A 486 -1.15 65.67 -17.48
C GLY A 486 -1.47 65.03 -18.85
N TYR A 487 -2.72 65.29 -19.29
CA TYR A 487 -3.37 64.99 -20.60
C TYR A 487 -3.63 63.48 -20.91
N GLY A 488 -4.86 63.02 -21.24
CA GLY A 488 -6.17 63.68 -21.27
C GLY A 488 -7.35 62.72 -21.60
N GLN A 489 -8.56 63.17 -21.26
CA GLN A 489 -9.94 62.71 -21.61
C GLN A 489 -10.07 62.08 -23.04
N GLN A 490 -10.99 61.18 -23.45
CA GLN A 490 -12.40 60.83 -23.12
C GLN A 490 -12.82 59.60 -24.01
N PRO A 491 -14.08 59.05 -24.07
CA PRO A 491 -15.25 59.19 -23.20
C PRO A 491 -15.93 57.85 -22.77
N ASN A 492 -16.98 58.03 -21.95
CA ASN A 492 -17.88 57.05 -21.33
C ASN A 492 -18.80 56.24 -22.27
N TYR A 493 -19.02 54.95 -21.96
CA TYR A 493 -20.28 54.25 -22.22
C TYR A 493 -20.61 53.35 -21.03
N GLY A 494 -21.72 53.62 -20.35
CA GLY A 494 -22.25 52.80 -19.26
C GLY A 494 -23.50 52.04 -19.68
N TYR A 495 -23.71 50.86 -19.10
CA TYR A 495 -25.02 50.22 -18.99
C TYR A 495 -25.25 49.80 -17.53
N GLY A 496 -26.51 49.85 -17.10
CA GLY A 496 -26.88 49.98 -15.69
C GLY A 496 -26.74 48.71 -14.85
N GLN A 497 -26.59 48.91 -13.54
CA GLN A 497 -26.75 47.85 -12.54
C GLN A 497 -28.23 47.48 -12.40
N GLN A 498 -28.53 46.19 -12.27
CA GLN A 498 -29.82 45.73 -11.79
C GLN A 498 -29.81 45.71 -10.24
N PRO A 499 -30.90 46.13 -9.57
CA PRO A 499 -31.02 45.98 -8.12
C PRO A 499 -31.20 44.51 -7.72
N PRO A 500 -30.77 44.10 -6.52
CA PRO A 500 -30.93 42.73 -6.05
C PRO A 500 -32.41 42.36 -5.78
N PRO A 501 -32.80 41.08 -5.89
CA PRO A 501 -34.13 40.62 -5.54
C PRO A 501 -34.40 40.74 -4.02
N PRO A 502 -35.66 40.93 -3.61
CA PRO A 502 -36.01 41.09 -2.20
C PRO A 502 -35.83 39.79 -1.39
N TYR A 503 -35.43 39.97 -0.13
CA TYR A 503 -35.34 38.91 0.89
C TYR A 503 -36.70 38.21 1.07
N GLN A 504 -36.72 36.88 1.11
CA GLN A 504 -37.88 36.10 1.55
C GLN A 504 -37.59 35.50 2.93
N GLU A 505 -38.51 35.70 3.88
CA GLU A 505 -38.44 35.06 5.20
C GLU A 505 -38.67 33.55 5.08
N PRO A 506 -37.98 32.71 5.89
CA PRO A 506 -38.20 31.28 5.88
C PRO A 506 -39.58 30.93 6.46
N GLN A 507 -40.38 30.17 5.70
CA GLN A 507 -41.66 29.66 6.17
C GLN A 507 -41.46 28.69 7.35
N GLN A 508 -42.25 28.89 8.40
CA GLN A 508 -42.31 27.98 9.54
C GLN A 508 -42.94 26.64 9.12
N TYR A 509 -42.22 25.54 9.30
CA TYR A 509 -42.81 24.21 9.26
C TYR A 509 -43.69 23.99 10.50
N GLN A 510 -45.00 23.93 10.31
CA GLN A 510 -45.92 23.46 11.35
C GLN A 510 -45.71 21.95 11.58
N TYR A 511 -45.25 21.58 12.77
CA TYR A 511 -45.43 20.23 13.29
C TYR A 511 -46.87 20.06 13.81
N PRO A 512 -47.54 18.91 13.56
CA PRO A 512 -48.83 18.62 14.17
C PRO A 512 -48.67 18.34 15.67
N ASP A 513 -49.65 18.86 16.41
CA ASP A 513 -49.76 18.83 17.88
C ASP A 513 -49.81 17.41 18.46
N GLN A 514 -48.97 17.13 19.47
CA GLN A 514 -49.14 16.00 20.38
C GLN A 514 -48.76 16.39 21.83
N GLY A 515 -49.80 16.68 22.63
CA GLY A 515 -49.98 16.06 23.94
C GLY A 515 -49.08 16.57 25.08
N TYR A 516 -49.60 17.52 25.85
CA TYR A 516 -49.02 17.95 27.13
C TYR A 516 -48.88 16.80 28.15
N GLY A 517 -47.65 16.54 28.59
CA GLY A 517 -47.35 15.77 29.81
C GLY A 517 -46.78 16.70 30.89
N GLN A 518 -47.45 16.79 32.04
CA GLN A 518 -47.00 17.62 33.18
C GLN A 518 -45.78 17.01 33.90
N PRO A 519 -44.81 17.83 34.36
CA PRO A 519 -43.82 17.38 35.34
C PRO A 519 -44.44 17.37 36.76
N PRO A 520 -44.23 16.32 37.58
CA PRO A 520 -44.70 16.30 38.96
C PRO A 520 -43.90 17.27 39.84
N GLN A 521 -44.60 17.95 40.75
CA GLN A 521 -44.01 18.91 41.69
C GLN A 521 -43.12 18.22 42.74
N GLN A 522 -42.04 18.91 43.13
CA GLN A 522 -41.34 18.61 44.38
C GLN A 522 -42.15 19.15 45.56
N TYR A 523 -42.39 18.31 46.57
CA TYR A 523 -42.74 18.75 47.92
C TYR A 523 -42.16 17.78 48.96
N ARG A 524 -41.21 18.30 49.75
CA ARG A 524 -40.65 17.79 51.03
C ARG A 524 -40.11 16.35 51.07
#